data_AF-A0A958AI92-F1
#
_entry.id   AF-A0A958AI92-F1
#
_cell.length_a   1.000
_cell.length_b   1.000
_cell.length_c   1.000
_cell.angle_alpha   90.00
_cell.angle_beta   90.00
_cell.angle_gamma   90.00
#
_symmetry.space_group_name_H-M   'P 1'
#
loop_
_entity.id
_entity.type
_entity.pdbx_description
1 polymer ?
#
loop_
_entity_poly.entity_id
_entity_poly.type
_entity_poly.pdbx_seq_one_letter_code
_entity_poly.pdbx_strand_id
1 'polypeptide(L)'
;IDWGEALTQRMVDGLLVAQRNPGPLRGIYSQSNAELTCVFGNPDARPDQVELEAPDRAHLVYHVLVNGMVELPLLLTISDVGEQIAWNGFLAMRDPERAFQLSTRAWETMLKRGRLWTPEAARNRVLQEGKLAALRQVQRVRTGFMATDRDTVHSAALVPLIDTFDVTLSRNVLANLRRIAEASLGQLPEELPLRPKASMGEPGKAIALTNRAYLQALASHLTHHFDPKLLDDHYLAVGLCAEQLCRAGESAVTTSAEMTPYHEARRQGLNAAAQLAEWQGDHNNAAHWSTIAQSGHGHRTPPIIAAELRYPEDAPLHFADRDYGIRWSGEIFWQGCGLYWQDKELWVAQSWPAEWQWWALLDLPFIDERTISILWDGETLHSTQPIRSKLPTREWDSIRARHTDELDFDLQFVLQSDHDGLVTQNNVHPQFLKALYTDALH
;
A
#
# COMPACT_ATOMS: atom_id res chain seq x y z
N ILE A 1 18.06 46.38 -18.82
CA ILE A 1 19.43 46.18 -18.32
C ILE A 1 20.30 46.01 -19.55
N ASP A 2 21.35 46.82 -19.68
CA ASP A 2 22.27 46.82 -20.82
C ASP A 2 23.52 46.00 -20.44
N TRP A 3 23.84 44.96 -21.20
CA TRP A 3 24.68 43.85 -20.73
C TRP A 3 26.10 43.81 -21.33
N GLY A 4 26.48 44.76 -22.19
CA GLY A 4 27.87 45.05 -22.57
C GLY A 4 28.65 43.99 -23.39
N GLU A 5 28.44 42.69 -23.19
CA GLU A 5 29.21 41.59 -23.82
C GLU A 5 28.37 40.31 -24.07
N ALA A 6 28.89 39.40 -24.91
CA ALA A 6 28.19 38.18 -25.32
C ALA A 6 28.22 37.08 -24.22
N LEU A 7 27.03 36.65 -23.79
CA LEU A 7 26.84 35.64 -22.75
C LEU A 7 27.24 34.24 -23.23
N THR A 8 28.35 33.72 -22.71
CA THR A 8 28.70 32.30 -22.74
C THR A 8 28.76 31.86 -21.27
N GLN A 9 27.66 31.27 -20.78
CA GLN A 9 27.46 30.76 -19.41
C GLN A 9 28.40 31.37 -18.34
N ARG A 10 27.94 32.43 -17.67
CA ARG A 10 28.56 32.97 -16.47
C ARG A 10 27.50 33.32 -15.43
N MET A 11 27.89 33.26 -14.17
CA MET A 11 27.34 34.15 -13.13
C MET A 11 27.62 35.58 -13.58
N VAL A 12 26.58 36.31 -13.93
CA VAL A 12 26.70 37.73 -14.36
C VAL A 12 26.03 38.57 -13.30
N ASP A 13 26.79 39.45 -12.67
CA ASP A 13 26.34 40.34 -11.59
C ASP A 13 25.62 39.64 -10.43
N GLY A 14 26.05 38.42 -10.09
CA GLY A 14 25.39 37.64 -9.04
C GLY A 14 24.06 37.04 -9.46
N LEU A 15 23.80 36.84 -10.76
CA LEU A 15 22.60 36.19 -11.26
C LEU A 15 22.97 34.93 -12.05
N LEU A 16 22.25 33.84 -11.82
CA LEU A 16 22.44 32.56 -12.51
C LEU A 16 21.77 32.61 -13.89
N VAL A 17 22.55 32.48 -14.97
CA VAL A 17 22.06 32.50 -16.36
C VAL A 17 22.14 31.11 -16.99
N ALA A 18 20.99 30.52 -17.34
CA ALA A 18 20.91 29.24 -18.04
C ALA A 18 20.47 29.42 -19.50
N GLN A 19 21.18 28.79 -20.45
CA GLN A 19 20.87 28.82 -21.88
C GLN A 19 20.83 27.41 -22.48
N ARG A 20 19.83 27.14 -23.32
CA ARG A 20 19.67 25.88 -24.08
C ARG A 20 19.75 26.17 -25.58
N ASN A 21 20.56 25.37 -26.30
CA ASN A 21 20.74 25.41 -27.77
C ASN A 21 20.89 26.82 -28.36
N PRO A 22 22.04 27.49 -28.20
CA PRO A 22 22.30 28.75 -28.90
C PRO A 22 22.34 28.50 -30.41
N GLY A 23 21.35 29.02 -31.14
CA GLY A 23 21.30 28.95 -32.60
C GLY A 23 22.36 29.85 -33.25
N PRO A 24 22.63 29.69 -34.56
CA PRO A 24 23.67 30.45 -35.27
C PRO A 24 23.27 31.91 -35.55
N LEU A 25 21.98 32.27 -35.40
CA LEU A 25 21.48 33.62 -35.62
C LEU A 25 21.84 34.52 -34.43
N ARG A 26 22.56 35.60 -34.72
CA ARG A 26 23.03 36.56 -33.73
C ARG A 26 22.12 37.79 -33.66
N GLY A 27 21.71 38.18 -32.45
CA GLY A 27 21.05 39.46 -32.20
C GLY A 27 22.01 40.66 -32.38
N ILE A 28 21.47 41.88 -32.27
CA ILE A 28 22.18 43.16 -32.48
C ILE A 28 23.49 43.29 -31.67
N TYR A 29 23.61 42.55 -30.57
CA TYR A 29 24.80 42.50 -29.70
C TYR A 29 25.66 41.23 -29.83
N SER A 30 25.62 40.56 -30.99
CA SER A 30 26.37 39.31 -31.24
C SER A 30 25.98 38.13 -30.33
N GLN A 31 24.86 38.23 -29.60
CA GLN A 31 24.31 37.13 -28.80
C GLN A 31 23.75 36.07 -29.74
N SER A 32 24.26 34.85 -29.67
CA SER A 32 23.56 33.70 -30.25
C SER A 32 22.18 33.61 -29.60
N ASN A 33 21.10 33.67 -30.38
CA ASN A 33 19.76 33.48 -29.83
C ASN A 33 19.68 32.07 -29.24
N ALA A 34 19.77 31.97 -27.91
CA ALA A 34 19.36 30.78 -27.21
C ALA A 34 17.85 30.67 -27.35
N GLU A 35 17.34 29.46 -27.61
CA GLU A 35 15.89 29.19 -27.59
C GLU A 35 15.27 29.54 -26.22
N LEU A 36 16.11 29.64 -25.18
CA LEU A 36 15.73 29.94 -23.80
C LEU A 36 16.86 30.66 -23.06
N THR A 37 16.54 31.75 -22.34
CA THR A 37 17.41 32.40 -21.36
C THR A 37 16.62 32.67 -20.08
N CYS A 38 17.07 32.12 -18.96
CA CYS A 38 16.50 32.35 -17.64
C CYS A 38 17.52 33.02 -16.73
N VAL A 39 17.09 34.01 -15.96
CA VAL A 39 17.92 34.72 -14.97
C VAL A 39 17.20 34.70 -13.62
N PHE A 40 17.84 34.12 -12.60
CA PHE A 40 17.32 34.05 -11.24
C PHE A 40 17.81 35.23 -10.41
N GLY A 41 16.93 35.84 -9.60
CA GLY A 41 17.25 36.94 -8.70
C GLY A 41 18.30 36.59 -7.63
N ASN A 42 18.33 35.32 -7.21
CA ASN A 42 19.34 34.79 -6.29
C ASN A 42 20.39 33.94 -7.07
N PRO A 43 21.69 34.23 -6.95
CA PRO A 43 22.75 33.48 -7.63
C PRO A 43 22.85 32.03 -7.19
N ASP A 44 22.48 31.75 -5.93
CA ASP A 44 22.50 30.42 -5.35
C ASP A 44 21.20 29.66 -5.64
N ALA A 45 20.31 30.26 -6.45
CA ALA A 45 19.00 29.73 -6.83
C ALA A 45 18.12 29.28 -5.64
N ARG A 46 18.29 29.99 -4.52
CA ARG A 46 17.42 29.95 -3.34
C ARG A 46 16.27 30.94 -3.52
N PRO A 47 15.19 30.82 -2.72
CA PRO A 47 14.18 31.87 -2.66
C PRO A 47 14.83 33.22 -2.37
N ASP A 48 14.35 34.29 -3.00
CA ASP A 48 14.75 35.66 -2.65
C ASP A 48 14.18 36.05 -1.28
N GLN A 49 13.02 35.49 -0.93
CA GLN A 49 12.37 35.69 0.37
C GLN A 49 11.76 34.39 0.88
N VAL A 50 11.83 34.21 2.21
CA VAL A 50 11.21 33.10 2.94
C VAL A 50 10.41 33.69 4.10
N GLU A 51 9.09 33.54 4.05
CA GLU A 51 8.18 33.98 5.09
C GLU A 51 7.61 32.74 5.79
N LEU A 52 7.77 32.67 7.11
CA LEU A 52 7.25 31.58 7.92
C LEU A 52 6.04 32.10 8.71
N GLU A 53 4.87 32.05 8.09
CA GLU A 53 3.63 32.58 8.67
C GLU A 53 3.08 31.69 9.80
N ALA A 54 3.34 30.38 9.75
CA ALA A 54 2.89 29.40 10.73
C ALA A 54 3.88 28.22 10.81
N PRO A 55 3.84 27.40 11.89
CA PRO A 55 4.74 26.25 12.05
C PRO A 55 4.64 25.19 10.92
N ASP A 56 3.51 25.17 10.21
CA ASP A 56 3.19 24.25 9.13
C ASP A 56 3.23 24.89 7.73
N ARG A 57 3.55 26.20 7.62
CA ARG A 57 3.50 26.94 6.35
C ARG A 57 4.71 27.83 6.14
N ALA A 58 5.29 27.70 4.96
CA ALA A 58 6.33 28.58 4.45
C ALA A 58 5.91 29.16 3.10
N HIS A 59 6.05 30.47 2.95
CA HIS A 59 5.86 31.18 1.68
C HIS A 59 7.25 31.53 1.13
N LEU A 60 7.53 31.06 -0.09
CA LEU A 60 8.83 31.17 -0.74
C LEU A 60 8.67 32.02 -2.01
N VAL A 61 9.37 33.15 -2.09
CA VAL A 61 9.28 34.06 -3.23
C VAL A 61 10.51 33.90 -4.12
N TYR A 62 10.29 33.70 -5.42
CA TYR A 62 11.32 33.65 -6.45
C TYR A 62 11.05 34.70 -7.53
N HIS A 63 12.03 35.55 -7.81
CA HIS A 63 12.03 36.49 -8.91
C HIS A 63 12.85 35.88 -10.05
N VAL A 64 12.16 35.60 -11.15
CA VAL A 64 12.78 35.01 -12.34
C VAL A 64 12.48 35.89 -13.54
N LEU A 65 13.52 36.31 -14.25
CA LEU A 65 13.37 37.03 -15.51
C LEU A 65 13.45 36.03 -16.67
N VAL A 66 12.39 36.02 -17.47
CA VAL A 66 12.16 35.05 -18.54
C VAL A 66 11.97 35.77 -19.86
N ASN A 67 12.63 35.26 -20.91
CA ASN A 67 12.31 35.60 -22.29
C ASN A 67 11.79 34.34 -23.03
N GLY A 68 10.52 34.34 -23.44
CA GLY A 68 9.83 33.19 -24.07
C GLY A 68 8.94 32.38 -23.12
N MET A 69 8.51 31.19 -23.53
CA MET A 69 7.86 30.23 -22.64
C MET A 69 8.93 29.42 -21.89
N VAL A 70 8.84 29.37 -20.57
CA VAL A 70 9.80 28.65 -19.72
C VAL A 70 9.06 27.69 -18.81
N GLU A 71 9.52 26.44 -18.80
CA GLU A 71 9.23 25.48 -17.74
C GLU A 71 10.24 25.71 -16.61
N LEU A 72 9.74 26.08 -15.42
CA LEU A 72 10.54 26.31 -14.23
C LEU A 72 10.23 25.24 -13.18
N PRO A 73 11.01 24.15 -13.09
CA PRO A 73 10.80 23.16 -12.05
C PRO A 73 11.35 23.70 -10.72
N LEU A 74 10.55 23.59 -9.65
CA LEU A 74 11.00 23.91 -8.28
C LEU A 74 11.25 22.61 -7.53
N LEU A 75 12.41 22.49 -6.89
CA LEU A 75 12.76 21.30 -6.12
C LEU A 75 13.02 21.65 -4.65
N LEU A 76 12.29 20.99 -3.75
CA LEU A 76 12.54 21.07 -2.32
C LEU A 76 13.44 19.90 -1.90
N THR A 77 14.61 20.20 -1.34
CA THR A 77 15.52 19.20 -0.77
C THR A 77 15.71 19.43 0.73
N ILE A 78 15.98 18.36 1.47
CA ILE A 78 16.15 18.39 2.94
C ILE A 78 17.60 18.14 3.36
N SER A 79 18.57 18.27 2.45
CA SER A 79 20.00 18.07 2.73
C SER A 79 20.88 18.70 1.66
N ASP A 80 22.03 19.25 2.07
CA ASP A 80 23.03 19.87 1.18
C ASP A 80 23.58 18.90 0.10
N VAL A 81 23.73 17.62 0.44
CA VAL A 81 24.12 16.57 -0.54
C VAL A 81 22.98 16.33 -1.54
N GLY A 82 21.74 16.31 -1.07
CA GLY A 82 20.55 16.21 -1.92
C GLY A 82 20.40 17.42 -2.84
N GLU A 83 20.72 18.62 -2.36
CA GLU A 83 20.79 19.85 -3.16
C GLU A 83 21.83 19.72 -4.29
N GLN A 84 23.05 19.25 -4.00
CA GLN A 84 24.08 19.04 -5.02
C GLN A 84 23.69 17.99 -6.07
N ILE A 85 23.10 16.87 -5.65
CA ILE A 85 22.63 15.81 -6.57
C ILE A 85 21.46 16.33 -7.41
N ALA A 86 20.54 17.06 -6.79
CA ALA A 86 19.44 17.73 -7.47
C ALA A 86 19.95 18.67 -8.55
N TRP A 87 20.90 19.56 -8.23
CA TRP A 87 21.48 20.49 -9.19
C TRP A 87 22.12 19.80 -10.39
N ASN A 88 22.87 18.71 -10.14
CA ASN A 88 23.52 17.96 -11.21
C ASN A 88 22.53 17.25 -12.15
N GLY A 89 21.40 16.74 -11.63
CA GLY A 89 20.36 16.12 -12.47
C GLY A 89 19.37 17.12 -13.10
N PHE A 90 19.13 18.24 -12.42
CA PHE A 90 18.20 19.30 -12.81
C PHE A 90 18.63 20.04 -14.07
N LEU A 91 19.92 20.36 -14.19
CA LEU A 91 20.47 21.07 -15.36
C LEU A 91 20.28 20.32 -16.67
N ALA A 92 19.98 19.02 -16.63
CA ALA A 92 19.71 18.22 -17.81
C ALA A 92 18.23 18.24 -18.26
N MET A 93 17.27 18.69 -17.44
CA MET A 93 15.79 18.57 -17.60
C MET A 93 15.25 17.15 -17.88
N ARG A 94 16.13 16.20 -18.20
CA ARG A 94 15.87 14.81 -18.52
C ARG A 94 15.61 13.96 -17.28
N ASP A 95 16.17 14.34 -16.13
CA ASP A 95 16.05 13.58 -14.89
C ASP A 95 14.70 13.77 -14.18
N PRO A 96 14.09 14.98 -14.12
CA PRO A 96 12.72 15.15 -13.63
C PRO A 96 11.68 14.39 -14.47
N GLU A 97 11.77 14.47 -15.80
CA GLU A 97 10.87 13.72 -16.70
C GLU A 97 11.05 12.21 -16.52
N ARG A 98 12.30 11.73 -16.44
CA ARG A 98 12.59 10.33 -16.14
C ARG A 98 12.05 9.91 -14.78
N ALA A 99 12.20 10.73 -13.75
CA ALA A 99 11.67 10.45 -12.42
C ALA A 99 10.14 10.39 -12.42
N PHE A 100 9.49 11.30 -13.15
CA PHE A 100 8.05 11.27 -13.36
C PHE A 100 7.62 9.99 -14.09
N GLN A 101 8.24 9.64 -15.21
CA GLN A 101 7.95 8.41 -15.95
C GLN A 101 8.17 7.15 -15.10
N LEU A 102 9.24 7.10 -14.29
CA LEU A 102 9.50 5.99 -13.36
C LEU A 102 8.43 5.92 -12.27
N SER A 103 8.01 7.06 -11.72
CA SER A 103 6.94 7.13 -10.73
C SER A 103 5.61 6.66 -11.32
N THR A 104 5.23 7.15 -12.51
CA THR A 104 4.02 6.73 -13.22
C THR A 104 4.03 5.23 -13.48
N ARG A 105 5.14 4.67 -13.99
CA ARG A 105 5.27 3.22 -14.20
C ARG A 105 5.18 2.42 -12.90
N ALA A 106 5.78 2.92 -11.82
CA ALA A 106 5.70 2.27 -10.51
C ALA A 106 4.25 2.25 -9.98
N TRP A 107 3.54 3.38 -10.09
CA TRP A 107 2.13 3.48 -9.76
C TRP A 107 1.26 2.58 -10.62
N GLU A 108 1.43 2.60 -11.94
CA GLU A 108 0.68 1.71 -12.84
C GLU A 108 0.90 0.24 -12.50
N THR A 109 2.15 -0.15 -12.24
CA THR A 109 2.49 -1.53 -11.84
C THR A 109 1.81 -1.90 -10.54
N MET A 110 1.89 -1.03 -9.53
CA MET A 110 1.25 -1.25 -8.24
C MET A 110 -0.26 -1.36 -8.36
N LEU A 111 -0.91 -0.49 -9.13
CA LEU A 111 -2.36 -0.49 -9.30
C LEU A 111 -2.86 -1.70 -10.10
N LYS A 112 -2.08 -2.20 -11.07
CA LYS A 112 -2.42 -3.37 -11.88
C LYS A 112 -2.21 -4.71 -11.16
N ARG A 113 -1.21 -4.81 -10.28
CA ARG A 113 -0.94 -6.03 -9.48
C ARG A 113 -2.05 -6.34 -8.48
N GLY A 114 -2.43 -7.60 -8.33
CA GLY A 114 -3.49 -8.00 -7.41
C GLY A 114 -4.80 -7.25 -7.65
N ARG A 115 -5.25 -7.20 -8.89
CA ARG A 115 -6.52 -6.54 -9.23
C ARG A 115 -7.63 -7.55 -9.23
N LEU A 116 -8.64 -7.33 -8.39
CA LEU A 116 -9.87 -8.12 -8.37
C LEU A 116 -10.97 -7.42 -9.17
N TRP A 117 -11.54 -8.15 -10.12
CA TRP A 117 -12.71 -7.79 -10.89
C TRP A 117 -13.87 -8.71 -10.53
N THR A 118 -15.02 -8.10 -10.30
CA THR A 118 -16.28 -8.78 -9.97
C THR A 118 -17.40 -8.25 -10.89
N PRO A 119 -18.55 -8.92 -10.97
CA PRO A 119 -19.68 -8.46 -11.76
C PRO A 119 -20.32 -7.18 -11.18
N GLU A 120 -19.97 -6.80 -9.95
CA GLU A 120 -20.46 -5.62 -9.26
C GLU A 120 -19.50 -4.42 -9.42
N ALA A 121 -19.86 -3.48 -10.30
CA ALA A 121 -19.03 -2.29 -10.55
C ALA A 121 -18.76 -1.46 -9.29
N ALA A 122 -19.77 -1.30 -8.41
CA ALA A 122 -19.61 -0.58 -7.14
C ALA A 122 -18.53 -1.22 -6.25
N ARG A 123 -18.52 -2.56 -6.16
CA ARG A 123 -17.54 -3.28 -5.35
C ARG A 123 -16.13 -3.18 -5.94
N ASN A 124 -16.00 -3.24 -7.26
CA ASN A 124 -14.70 -3.03 -7.94
C ASN A 124 -14.11 -1.65 -7.61
N ARG A 125 -14.96 -0.61 -7.57
CA ARG A 125 -14.55 0.74 -7.18
C ARG A 125 -14.08 0.78 -5.73
N VAL A 126 -14.81 0.15 -4.82
CA VAL A 126 -14.43 0.10 -3.40
C VAL A 126 -13.07 -0.57 -3.21
N LEU A 127 -12.84 -1.71 -3.85
CA LEU A 127 -11.56 -2.43 -3.77
C LEU A 127 -10.39 -1.56 -4.26
N GLN A 128 -10.60 -0.82 -5.35
CA GLN A 128 -9.60 0.11 -5.87
C GLN A 128 -9.32 1.27 -4.91
N GLU A 129 -10.37 1.85 -4.31
CA GLU A 129 -10.20 2.92 -3.31
C GLU A 129 -9.51 2.41 -2.04
N GLY A 130 -9.83 1.21 -1.57
CA GLY A 130 -9.18 0.61 -0.41
C GLY A 130 -7.68 0.44 -0.65
N LYS A 131 -7.32 -0.03 -1.83
CA LYS A 131 -5.92 -0.18 -2.26
C LYS A 131 -5.20 1.16 -2.32
N LEU A 132 -5.82 2.19 -2.90
CA LEU A 132 -5.26 3.55 -2.94
C LEU A 132 -5.09 4.13 -1.54
N ALA A 133 -6.07 3.91 -0.66
CA ALA A 133 -6.00 4.33 0.74
C ALA A 133 -4.83 3.66 1.47
N ALA A 134 -4.64 2.35 1.32
CA ALA A 134 -3.52 1.63 1.92
C ALA A 134 -2.17 2.10 1.39
N LEU A 135 -2.03 2.33 0.08
CA LEU A 135 -0.79 2.85 -0.51
C LEU A 135 -0.41 4.23 0.05
N ARG A 136 -1.39 5.10 0.29
CA ARG A 136 -1.18 6.43 0.90
C ARG A 136 -0.93 6.37 2.41
N GLN A 137 -1.35 5.29 3.05
CA GLN A 137 -1.26 5.11 4.50
C GLN A 137 0.05 4.44 4.94
N VAL A 138 0.96 4.08 4.03
CA VAL A 138 2.27 3.52 4.39
C VAL A 138 3.39 4.52 4.10
N GLN A 139 4.27 4.72 5.07
CA GLN A 139 5.46 5.54 4.93
C GLN A 139 6.73 4.79 5.31
N ARG A 140 7.86 5.20 4.73
CA ARG A 140 9.20 4.75 5.13
C ARG A 140 9.83 5.77 6.06
N VAL A 141 10.14 5.34 7.28
CA VAL A 141 10.88 6.13 8.28
C VAL A 141 12.20 5.45 8.62
N ARG A 142 12.99 6.04 9.54
CA ARG A 142 14.30 5.51 9.92
C ARG A 142 14.21 4.17 10.66
N THR A 143 13.11 3.93 11.36
CA THR A 143 12.85 2.67 12.06
C THR A 143 12.42 1.58 11.09
N GLY A 144 11.68 1.89 10.03
CA GLY A 144 11.23 0.94 9.03
C GLY A 144 10.02 1.48 8.28
N PHE A 145 9.21 0.58 7.72
CA PHE A 145 7.91 0.93 7.15
C PHE A 145 6.82 0.84 8.23
N MET A 146 5.85 1.76 8.20
CA MET A 146 4.74 1.83 9.14
C MET A 146 3.57 2.64 8.58
N ALA A 147 2.45 2.65 9.31
CA ALA A 147 1.33 3.53 9.03
C ALA A 147 1.73 5.02 9.11
N THR A 148 1.11 5.87 8.30
CA THR A 148 1.44 7.31 8.22
C THR A 148 1.13 8.06 9.51
N ASP A 149 0.05 7.69 10.19
CA ASP A 149 -0.32 8.18 11.53
C ASP A 149 0.53 7.59 12.67
N ARG A 150 1.33 6.56 12.37
CA ARG A 150 2.14 5.78 13.31
C ARG A 150 1.31 4.94 14.29
N ASP A 151 0.00 4.83 14.12
CA ASP A 151 -0.83 4.01 15.00
C ASP A 151 -0.53 2.52 14.75
N THR A 152 -0.07 1.83 15.80
CA THR A 152 0.24 0.40 15.74
C THR A 152 -0.98 -0.42 15.33
N VAL A 153 -2.19 -0.05 15.75
CA VAL A 153 -3.43 -0.81 15.54
C VAL A 153 -3.79 -0.91 14.05
N HIS A 154 -3.50 0.13 13.27
CA HIS A 154 -3.83 0.18 11.83
C HIS A 154 -3.07 -0.85 10.99
N SER A 155 -1.96 -1.38 11.52
CA SER A 155 -1.18 -2.43 10.86
C SER A 155 -2.00 -3.69 10.57
N ALA A 156 -2.99 -4.02 11.41
CA ALA A 156 -3.86 -5.19 11.24
C ALA A 156 -4.78 -5.08 10.02
N ALA A 157 -5.18 -3.85 9.65
CA ALA A 157 -5.96 -3.61 8.44
C ALA A 157 -5.06 -3.49 7.20
N LEU A 158 -3.91 -2.82 7.35
CA LEU A 158 -2.99 -2.55 6.24
C LEU A 158 -2.36 -3.82 5.65
N VAL A 159 -1.82 -4.69 6.50
CA VAL A 159 -1.03 -5.86 6.04
C VAL A 159 -1.83 -6.79 5.11
N PRO A 160 -3.05 -7.25 5.48
CA PRO A 160 -3.86 -8.10 4.60
C PRO A 160 -4.14 -7.51 3.23
N LEU A 161 -4.33 -6.19 3.14
CA LEU A 161 -4.56 -5.53 1.86
C LEU A 161 -3.27 -5.31 1.07
N ILE A 162 -2.16 -4.97 1.73
CA ILE A 162 -0.85 -4.83 1.08
C ILE A 162 -0.36 -6.16 0.50
N ASP A 163 -0.66 -7.28 1.17
CA ASP A 163 -0.38 -8.64 0.69
C ASP A 163 -0.97 -8.93 -0.70
N THR A 164 -1.98 -8.16 -1.11
CA THR A 164 -2.60 -8.31 -2.42
C THR A 164 -1.76 -7.70 -3.55
N PHE A 165 -0.86 -6.75 -3.29
CA PHE A 165 -0.12 -6.05 -4.36
C PHE A 165 1.39 -5.87 -4.11
N ASP A 166 1.85 -5.93 -2.86
CA ASP A 166 3.28 -5.80 -2.50
C ASP A 166 3.61 -6.56 -1.20
N VAL A 167 3.86 -7.87 -1.34
CA VAL A 167 4.28 -8.77 -0.23
C VAL A 167 5.59 -8.29 0.42
N THR A 168 6.47 -7.60 -0.31
CA THR A 168 7.71 -7.08 0.25
C THR A 168 7.42 -5.92 1.19
N LEU A 169 6.50 -5.03 0.83
CA LEU A 169 6.07 -3.93 1.68
C LEU A 169 5.40 -4.44 2.96
N SER A 170 4.50 -5.43 2.88
CA SER A 170 3.86 -5.99 4.08
C SER A 170 4.88 -6.66 5.02
N ARG A 171 5.82 -7.44 4.49
CA ARG A 171 6.94 -8.00 5.25
C ARG A 171 7.79 -6.93 5.93
N ASN A 172 8.04 -5.81 5.26
CA ASN A 172 8.80 -4.69 5.83
C ASN A 172 8.05 -3.98 6.97
N VAL A 173 6.72 -3.85 6.88
CA VAL A 173 5.89 -3.34 7.98
C VAL A 173 5.96 -4.31 9.17
N LEU A 174 5.77 -5.61 8.94
CA LEU A 174 5.88 -6.65 9.97
C LEU A 174 7.27 -6.66 10.63
N ALA A 175 8.35 -6.59 9.85
CA ALA A 175 9.71 -6.58 10.37
C ALA A 175 10.01 -5.33 11.23
N ASN A 176 9.33 -4.22 10.99
CA ASN A 176 9.42 -3.05 11.85
C ASN A 176 8.69 -3.27 13.18
N LEU A 177 7.45 -3.77 13.15
CA LEU A 177 6.67 -4.12 14.34
C LEU A 177 7.40 -5.14 15.22
N ARG A 178 7.98 -6.18 14.60
CA ARG A 178 8.78 -7.21 15.26
C ARG A 178 9.93 -6.60 16.06
N ARG A 179 10.75 -5.76 15.43
CA ARG A 179 11.90 -5.10 16.09
C ARG A 179 11.47 -4.23 17.26
N ILE A 180 10.31 -3.57 17.15
CA ILE A 180 9.76 -2.75 18.23
C ILE A 180 9.24 -3.65 19.36
N ALA A 181 8.52 -4.72 19.05
CA ALA A 181 8.05 -5.70 20.03
C ALA A 181 9.22 -6.35 20.79
N GLU A 182 10.30 -6.73 20.11
CA GLU A 182 11.52 -7.25 20.75
C GLU A 182 12.16 -6.19 21.66
N ALA A 183 12.30 -4.95 21.18
CA ALA A 183 12.90 -3.86 21.94
C ALA A 183 12.06 -3.44 23.16
N SER A 184 10.73 -3.60 23.11
CA SER A 184 9.82 -3.26 24.20
C SER A 184 9.39 -4.46 25.04
N LEU A 185 10.03 -5.63 24.88
CA LEU A 185 9.69 -6.87 25.60
C LEU A 185 8.20 -7.25 25.47
N GLY A 186 7.66 -7.04 24.27
CA GLY A 186 6.28 -7.34 23.90
C GLY A 186 5.29 -6.25 24.26
N GLN A 187 5.71 -5.07 24.74
CA GLN A 187 4.81 -3.95 25.06
C GLN A 187 4.76 -2.99 23.87
N LEU A 188 4.01 -3.34 22.82
CA LEU A 188 3.94 -2.48 21.64
C LEU A 188 3.25 -1.15 21.97
N PRO A 189 3.84 0.01 21.65
CA PRO A 189 3.26 1.32 21.94
C PRO A 189 2.03 1.60 21.06
N GLU A 190 1.18 2.54 21.46
CA GLU A 190 0.10 3.04 20.60
C GLU A 190 0.67 3.71 19.35
N GLU A 191 1.66 4.60 19.54
CA GLU A 191 2.36 5.25 18.44
C GLU A 191 3.78 4.70 18.22
N LEU A 192 4.07 4.31 16.98
CA LEU A 192 5.38 3.83 16.59
C LEU A 192 6.42 4.96 16.58
N PRO A 193 7.68 4.68 16.99
CA PRO A 193 8.75 5.67 17.03
C PRO A 193 9.28 6.00 15.63
N LEU A 194 9.48 7.28 15.35
CA LEU A 194 10.10 7.76 14.09
C LEU A 194 11.60 7.47 14.01
N ARG A 195 12.27 7.27 15.16
CA ARG A 195 13.74 7.11 15.27
C ARG A 195 14.09 5.89 16.13
N PRO A 196 15.14 5.11 15.79
CA PRO A 196 15.49 3.87 16.50
C PRO A 196 15.79 3.96 18.00
N LYS A 197 16.08 5.15 18.52
CA LYS A 197 16.41 5.38 19.95
C LYS A 197 15.43 6.33 20.64
N ALA A 198 14.27 6.58 20.03
CA ALA A 198 13.23 7.35 20.69
C ALA A 198 12.67 6.57 21.89
N SER A 199 12.29 7.27 22.95
CA SER A 199 11.56 6.66 24.06
C SER A 199 10.24 6.10 23.53
N MET A 200 9.95 4.84 23.87
CA MET A 200 8.66 4.21 23.59
C MET A 200 7.72 4.55 24.74
N GLY A 201 6.54 5.07 24.43
CA GLY A 201 5.50 5.26 25.45
C GLY A 201 5.04 3.91 25.98
N GLU A 202 4.76 3.81 27.28
CA GLU A 202 4.12 2.61 27.84
C GLU A 202 2.69 2.52 27.30
N PRO A 203 2.27 1.38 26.72
CA PRO A 203 0.94 1.25 26.12
C PRO A 203 -0.20 1.23 27.14
N GLY A 204 0.08 1.02 28.43
CA GLY A 204 -0.92 1.01 29.49
C GLY A 204 -2.13 0.13 29.14
N LYS A 205 -3.31 0.75 29.01
CA LYS A 205 -4.57 0.07 28.67
C LYS A 205 -4.64 -0.41 27.21
N ALA A 206 -3.87 0.17 26.28
CA ALA A 206 -3.92 -0.18 24.87
C ALA A 206 -3.14 -1.45 24.52
N ILE A 207 -2.42 -2.06 25.47
CA ILE A 207 -1.59 -3.25 25.24
C ILE A 207 -2.35 -4.40 24.56
N ALA A 208 -3.65 -4.57 24.87
CA ALA A 208 -4.47 -5.58 24.23
C ALA A 208 -4.72 -5.29 22.75
N LEU A 209 -4.91 -4.02 22.39
CA LEU A 209 -5.17 -3.60 21.02
C LEU A 209 -3.90 -3.63 20.17
N THR A 210 -2.79 -3.09 20.70
CA THR A 210 -1.52 -2.97 19.97
C THR A 210 -0.88 -4.34 19.73
N ASN A 211 -0.80 -5.21 20.76
CA ASN A 211 -0.25 -6.56 20.60
C ASN A 211 -1.13 -7.43 19.71
N ARG A 212 -2.46 -7.34 19.85
CA ARG A 212 -3.39 -8.03 18.95
C ARG A 212 -3.11 -7.63 17.51
N ALA A 213 -2.95 -6.33 17.24
CA ALA A 213 -2.79 -5.85 15.86
C ALA A 213 -1.56 -6.44 15.17
N TYR A 214 -0.43 -6.51 15.87
CA TYR A 214 0.77 -7.17 15.35
C TYR A 214 0.56 -8.67 15.12
N LEU A 215 0.01 -9.39 16.11
CA LEU A 215 -0.21 -10.84 16.03
C LEU A 215 -1.19 -11.19 14.90
N GLN A 216 -2.29 -10.44 14.76
CA GLN A 216 -3.26 -10.62 13.69
C GLN A 216 -2.69 -10.28 12.31
N ALA A 217 -1.90 -9.21 12.19
CA ALA A 217 -1.25 -8.84 10.94
C ALA A 217 -0.30 -9.96 10.47
N LEU A 218 0.52 -10.50 11.38
CA LEU A 218 1.44 -11.61 11.07
C LEU A 218 0.69 -12.90 10.74
N ALA A 219 -0.33 -13.26 11.52
CA ALA A 219 -1.14 -14.45 11.27
C ALA A 219 -1.87 -14.37 9.92
N SER A 220 -2.44 -13.21 9.58
CA SER A 220 -3.08 -12.98 8.28
C SER A 220 -2.06 -13.09 7.14
N HIS A 221 -0.89 -12.44 7.27
CA HIS A 221 0.16 -12.54 6.28
C HIS A 221 0.61 -13.99 6.02
N LEU A 222 0.84 -14.76 7.08
CA LEU A 222 1.24 -16.17 6.96
C LEU A 222 0.10 -17.07 6.48
N THR A 223 -1.16 -16.66 6.68
CA THR A 223 -2.31 -17.33 6.04
C THR A 223 -2.28 -17.11 4.52
N HIS A 224 -1.88 -15.93 4.05
CA HIS A 224 -1.86 -15.57 2.63
C HIS A 224 -0.58 -15.98 1.90
N HIS A 225 0.56 -15.97 2.61
CA HIS A 225 1.91 -16.12 2.06
C HIS A 225 2.80 -16.89 3.04
N PHE A 226 2.43 -18.14 3.32
CA PHE A 226 3.12 -18.94 4.34
C PHE A 226 4.63 -19.06 4.07
N ASP A 227 5.43 -18.62 5.03
CA ASP A 227 6.89 -18.68 4.99
C ASP A 227 7.42 -19.09 6.37
N PRO A 228 7.91 -20.33 6.52
CA PRO A 228 8.36 -20.83 7.83
C PRO A 228 9.55 -20.05 8.36
N LYS A 229 10.42 -19.54 7.48
CA LYS A 229 11.57 -18.74 7.90
C LYS A 229 11.12 -17.37 8.44
N LEU A 230 10.11 -16.78 7.80
CA LEU A 230 9.51 -15.55 8.32
C LEU A 230 8.87 -15.78 9.69
N LEU A 231 8.19 -16.92 9.89
CA LEU A 231 7.64 -17.25 11.21
C LEU A 231 8.75 -17.43 12.26
N ASP A 232 9.80 -18.18 11.96
CA ASP A 232 10.97 -18.37 12.83
C ASP A 232 11.56 -17.02 13.26
N ASP A 233 11.76 -16.12 12.29
CA ASP A 233 12.29 -14.77 12.50
C ASP A 233 11.42 -13.92 13.43
N HIS A 234 10.11 -14.18 13.49
CA HIS A 234 9.13 -13.44 14.28
C HIS A 234 8.75 -14.11 15.61
N TYR A 235 9.08 -15.38 15.81
CA TYR A 235 8.50 -16.19 16.86
C TYR A 235 8.83 -15.69 18.28
N LEU A 236 10.03 -15.13 18.48
CA LEU A 236 10.40 -14.49 19.76
C LEU A 236 9.45 -13.32 20.09
N ALA A 237 9.17 -12.45 19.12
CA ALA A 237 8.26 -11.33 19.28
C ALA A 237 6.82 -11.79 19.52
N VAL A 238 6.39 -12.88 18.86
CA VAL A 238 5.08 -13.51 19.08
C VAL A 238 4.94 -13.93 20.55
N GLY A 239 5.91 -14.65 21.08
CA GLY A 239 5.93 -15.07 22.49
C GLY A 239 5.89 -13.88 23.45
N LEU A 240 6.75 -12.88 23.24
CA LEU A 240 6.76 -11.67 24.08
C LEU A 240 5.40 -10.96 24.09
N CYS A 241 4.78 -10.76 22.93
CA CYS A 241 3.46 -10.11 22.85
C CYS A 241 2.35 -10.95 23.49
N ALA A 242 2.36 -12.27 23.29
CA ALA A 242 1.37 -13.18 23.87
C ALA A 242 1.45 -13.24 25.40
N GLU A 243 2.67 -13.24 25.97
CA GLU A 243 2.88 -13.22 27.41
C GLU A 243 2.39 -11.91 28.05
N GLN A 244 2.59 -10.77 27.39
CA GLN A 244 2.02 -9.51 27.86
C GLN A 244 0.48 -9.54 27.82
N LEU A 245 -0.13 -10.13 26.79
CA LEU A 245 -1.59 -10.32 26.75
C LEU A 245 -2.09 -11.23 27.89
N CYS A 246 -1.34 -12.28 28.24
CA CYS A 246 -1.67 -13.15 29.36
C CYS A 246 -1.71 -12.36 30.68
N ARG A 247 -0.62 -11.65 31.01
CA ARG A 247 -0.47 -10.82 32.22
C ARG A 247 -1.48 -9.68 32.33
N ALA A 248 -1.81 -9.06 31.20
CA ALA A 248 -2.73 -7.92 31.20
C ALA A 248 -4.15 -8.34 31.62
N GLY A 249 -4.53 -9.62 31.45
CA GLY A 249 -5.78 -10.17 31.96
C GLY A 249 -5.83 -10.34 33.48
N GLU A 250 -4.68 -10.48 34.15
CA GLU A 250 -4.59 -10.65 35.61
C GLU A 250 -4.68 -9.32 36.35
N SER A 251 -4.37 -8.21 35.68
CA SER A 251 -4.25 -6.87 36.26
C SER A 251 -5.46 -5.95 36.00
N ALA A 252 -6.47 -6.41 35.27
CA ALA A 252 -7.54 -5.55 34.75
C ALA A 252 -8.58 -5.16 35.83
N VAL A 253 -8.34 -4.02 36.49
CA VAL A 253 -9.35 -3.24 37.23
C VAL A 253 -9.94 -2.21 36.26
N THR A 254 -10.85 -2.64 35.39
CA THR A 254 -11.52 -1.75 34.41
C THR A 254 -13.01 -1.67 34.67
N THR A 255 -13.62 -0.53 34.37
CA THR A 255 -15.07 -0.30 34.47
C THR A 255 -15.84 -1.13 33.43
N SER A 256 -17.09 -1.49 33.74
CA SER A 256 -17.94 -2.41 32.96
C SER A 256 -18.05 -2.11 31.45
N ALA A 257 -18.01 -0.84 31.03
CA ALA A 257 -18.17 -0.44 29.63
C ALA A 257 -16.90 -0.62 28.76
N GLU A 258 -15.70 -0.49 29.34
CA GLU A 258 -14.42 -0.65 28.61
C GLU A 258 -13.93 -2.11 28.61
N MET A 259 -14.50 -2.96 29.48
CA MET A 259 -14.09 -4.36 29.64
C MET A 259 -14.35 -5.20 28.38
N THR A 260 -15.50 -5.04 27.72
CA THR A 260 -15.89 -5.94 26.61
C THR A 260 -14.97 -5.82 25.39
N PRO A 261 -14.68 -4.61 24.85
CA PRO A 261 -13.77 -4.48 23.71
C PRO A 261 -12.33 -4.90 24.04
N TYR A 262 -11.88 -4.64 25.27
CA TYR A 262 -10.55 -5.01 25.73
C TYR A 262 -10.37 -6.53 25.84
N HIS A 263 -11.30 -7.23 26.49
CA HIS A 263 -11.28 -8.69 26.61
C HIS A 263 -11.39 -9.37 25.24
N GLU A 264 -12.20 -8.81 24.34
CA GLU A 264 -12.31 -9.30 22.98
C GLU A 264 -11.00 -9.12 22.20
N ALA A 265 -10.36 -7.96 22.31
CA ALA A 265 -9.06 -7.73 21.66
C ALA A 265 -7.99 -8.69 22.18
N ARG A 266 -7.93 -8.90 23.50
CA ARG A 266 -7.04 -9.87 24.14
C ARG A 266 -7.28 -11.29 23.63
N ARG A 267 -8.54 -11.72 23.59
CA ARG A 267 -8.94 -13.04 23.10
C ARG A 267 -8.52 -13.26 21.65
N GLN A 268 -8.78 -12.28 20.79
CA GLN A 268 -8.39 -12.31 19.38
C GLN A 268 -6.86 -12.39 19.21
N GLY A 269 -6.10 -11.61 20.00
CA GLY A 269 -4.64 -11.64 19.98
C GLY A 269 -4.08 -13.00 20.42
N LEU A 270 -4.59 -13.58 21.50
CA LEU A 270 -4.16 -14.89 21.99
C LEU A 270 -4.53 -16.04 21.03
N ASN A 271 -5.68 -15.96 20.36
CA ASN A 271 -6.04 -16.91 19.31
C ASN A 271 -5.07 -16.85 18.12
N ALA A 272 -4.70 -15.64 17.69
CA ALA A 272 -3.71 -15.47 16.63
C ALA A 272 -2.32 -16.00 17.05
N ALA A 273 -1.89 -15.73 18.29
CA ALA A 273 -0.64 -16.29 18.83
C ALA A 273 -0.67 -17.82 18.89
N ALA A 274 -1.79 -18.42 19.32
CA ALA A 274 -1.94 -19.87 19.37
C ALA A 274 -1.84 -20.50 17.99
N GLN A 275 -2.48 -19.92 16.97
CA GLN A 275 -2.36 -20.36 15.58
C GLN A 275 -0.91 -20.29 15.08
N LEU A 276 -0.19 -19.20 15.38
CA LEU A 276 1.22 -19.04 15.03
C LEU A 276 2.09 -20.09 15.71
N ALA A 277 1.83 -20.42 16.98
CA ALA A 277 2.52 -21.49 17.69
C ALA A 277 2.22 -22.89 17.12
N GLU A 278 0.99 -23.15 16.67
CA GLU A 278 0.65 -24.40 15.96
C GLU A 278 1.47 -24.55 14.68
N TRP A 279 1.58 -23.49 13.88
CA TRP A 279 2.40 -23.51 12.67
C TRP A 279 3.90 -23.64 12.95
N GLN A 280 4.37 -23.12 14.09
CA GLN A 280 5.75 -23.30 14.55
C GLN A 280 6.02 -24.73 15.07
N GLY A 281 4.98 -25.50 15.38
CA GLY A 281 5.09 -26.81 16.04
C GLY A 281 5.25 -26.75 17.57
N ASP A 282 4.97 -25.60 18.19
CA ASP A 282 5.00 -25.41 19.64
C ASP A 282 3.62 -25.63 20.27
N HIS A 283 3.27 -26.91 20.38
CA HIS A 283 1.95 -27.31 20.91
C HIS A 283 1.71 -26.88 22.37
N ASN A 284 2.76 -26.66 23.15
CA ASN A 284 2.64 -26.24 24.54
C ASN A 284 2.14 -24.79 24.64
N ASN A 285 2.79 -23.87 23.93
CA ASN A 285 2.37 -22.47 23.91
C ASN A 285 1.03 -22.30 23.18
N ALA A 286 0.80 -23.05 22.10
CA ALA A 286 -0.50 -23.07 21.42
C ALA A 286 -1.65 -23.43 22.38
N ALA A 287 -1.51 -24.51 23.15
CA ALA A 287 -2.52 -24.95 24.12
C ALA A 287 -2.68 -23.95 25.28
N HIS A 288 -1.56 -23.42 25.79
CA HIS A 288 -1.56 -22.44 26.88
C HIS A 288 -2.33 -21.17 26.50
N TRP A 289 -1.97 -20.53 25.39
CA TRP A 289 -2.59 -19.28 24.95
C TRP A 289 -4.05 -19.48 24.51
N SER A 290 -4.38 -20.59 23.85
CA SER A 290 -5.76 -20.93 23.46
C SER A 290 -6.67 -21.13 24.69
N THR A 291 -6.18 -21.78 25.75
CA THR A 291 -6.93 -21.96 26.99
C THR A 291 -7.24 -20.63 27.66
N ILE A 292 -6.25 -19.73 27.73
CA ILE A 292 -6.43 -18.39 28.30
C ILE A 292 -7.40 -17.55 27.45
N ALA A 293 -7.38 -17.69 26.13
CA ALA A 293 -8.34 -17.02 25.25
C ALA A 293 -9.78 -17.49 25.52
N GLN A 294 -9.98 -18.78 25.79
CA GLN A 294 -11.30 -19.38 26.04
C GLN A 294 -11.85 -19.10 27.45
N SER A 295 -10.99 -18.85 28.43
CA SER A 295 -11.41 -18.54 29.82
C SER A 295 -12.15 -17.20 30.00
N GLY A 296 -12.19 -16.34 28.96
CA GLY A 296 -13.02 -15.14 28.94
C GLY A 296 -14.47 -15.46 28.52
N HIS A 297 -15.46 -14.99 29.28
CA HIS A 297 -16.88 -15.20 28.94
C HIS A 297 -17.21 -14.59 27.57
N GLY A 298 -17.36 -15.43 26.54
CA GLY A 298 -17.53 -14.99 25.16
C GLY A 298 -19.01 -14.81 24.78
N HIS A 299 -19.41 -13.57 24.48
CA HIS A 299 -20.37 -13.33 23.41
C HIS A 299 -19.66 -13.61 22.08
N ARG A 300 -20.22 -14.52 21.26
CA ARG A 300 -19.78 -14.70 19.88
C ARG A 300 -20.10 -13.43 19.09
N THR A 301 -19.09 -12.78 18.56
CA THR A 301 -19.26 -11.73 17.55
C THR A 301 -19.80 -12.38 16.28
N PRO A 302 -20.91 -11.89 15.69
CA PRO A 302 -21.36 -12.35 14.39
C PRO A 302 -20.29 -12.03 13.31
N PRO A 303 -20.25 -12.80 12.21
CA PRO A 303 -19.38 -12.49 11.08
C PRO A 303 -19.69 -11.09 10.56
N ILE A 304 -18.65 -10.32 10.23
CA ILE A 304 -18.78 -9.00 9.60
C ILE A 304 -19.22 -9.25 8.15
N ILE A 305 -20.52 -9.41 7.96
CA ILE A 305 -21.16 -9.28 6.66
C ILE A 305 -22.20 -8.18 6.83
N ALA A 306 -22.05 -7.14 6.01
CA ALA A 306 -22.91 -5.96 5.89
C ALA A 306 -22.80 -4.92 7.02
N ALA A 307 -21.73 -4.11 7.02
CA ALA A 307 -21.96 -2.68 7.29
C ALA A 307 -22.09 -2.00 5.92
N GLU A 308 -23.18 -1.27 5.72
CA GLU A 308 -23.37 -0.47 4.51
C GLU A 308 -22.23 0.55 4.40
N LEU A 309 -21.54 0.54 3.26
CA LEU A 309 -20.55 1.56 2.93
C LEU A 309 -21.21 2.94 2.92
N ARG A 310 -20.78 3.80 3.84
CA ARG A 310 -21.14 5.21 3.83
C ARG A 310 -20.00 6.00 3.21
N TYR A 311 -20.30 6.61 2.08
CA TYR A 311 -19.45 7.64 1.49
C TYR A 311 -19.82 9.00 2.10
N PRO A 312 -18.85 9.87 2.41
CA PRO A 312 -19.15 11.27 2.70
C PRO A 312 -19.80 11.91 1.47
N GLU A 313 -20.91 12.64 1.65
CA GLU A 313 -21.57 13.39 0.56
C GLU A 313 -20.61 14.37 -0.14
N ASP A 314 -19.63 14.89 0.60
CA ASP A 314 -18.63 15.87 0.11
C ASP A 314 -17.39 15.23 -0.54
N ALA A 315 -17.24 13.90 -0.48
CA ALA A 315 -16.10 13.17 -1.02
C ALA A 315 -16.52 11.78 -1.55
N PRO A 316 -17.23 11.69 -2.69
CA PRO A 316 -17.80 10.45 -3.22
C PRO A 316 -16.76 9.39 -3.63
N LEU A 317 -15.47 9.70 -3.49
CA LEU A 317 -14.34 8.83 -3.82
C LEU A 317 -13.55 8.38 -2.59
N HIS A 318 -13.97 8.72 -1.37
CA HIS A 318 -13.24 8.36 -0.15
C HIS A 318 -14.15 7.67 0.85
N PHE A 319 -13.61 6.72 1.61
CA PHE A 319 -14.33 6.15 2.74
C PHE A 319 -14.50 7.20 3.84
N ALA A 320 -15.67 7.25 4.47
CA ALA A 320 -15.87 8.08 5.67
C ALA A 320 -14.94 7.65 6.82
N ASP A 321 -14.72 6.34 6.94
CA ASP A 321 -13.71 5.73 7.80
C ASP A 321 -12.70 4.99 6.90
N ARG A 322 -11.50 5.55 6.80
CA ARG A 322 -10.42 5.03 5.95
C ARG A 322 -10.01 3.61 6.37
N ASP A 323 -9.85 3.37 7.66
CA ASP A 323 -9.31 2.12 8.19
C ASP A 323 -10.34 0.99 8.05
N TYR A 324 -11.62 1.31 8.24
CA TYR A 324 -12.70 0.41 7.88
C TYR A 324 -12.65 0.04 6.38
N GLY A 325 -12.49 1.03 5.50
CA GLY A 325 -12.41 0.81 4.06
C GLY A 325 -11.23 -0.07 3.63
N ILE A 326 -10.05 0.15 4.21
CA ILE A 326 -8.86 -0.67 4.00
C ILE A 326 -9.12 -2.11 4.46
N ARG A 327 -9.60 -2.29 5.70
CA ARG A 327 -9.85 -3.62 6.26
C ARG A 327 -10.88 -4.40 5.45
N TRP A 328 -12.00 -3.76 5.13
CA TRP A 328 -13.08 -4.38 4.36
C TRP A 328 -12.63 -4.80 2.95
N SER A 329 -11.81 -3.96 2.30
CA SER A 329 -11.25 -4.28 0.98
C SER A 329 -10.33 -5.50 1.04
N GLY A 330 -9.49 -5.61 2.09
CA GLY A 330 -8.67 -6.81 2.32
C GLY A 330 -9.51 -8.06 2.58
N GLU A 331 -10.55 -7.96 3.41
CA GLU A 331 -11.46 -9.08 3.72
C GLU A 331 -12.17 -9.58 2.45
N ILE A 332 -12.74 -8.70 1.63
CA ILE A 332 -13.38 -9.11 0.36
C ILE A 332 -12.41 -9.77 -0.58
N PHE A 333 -11.18 -9.25 -0.65
CA PHE A 333 -10.21 -9.79 -1.58
C PHE A 333 -9.91 -11.26 -1.28
N TRP A 334 -9.55 -11.58 -0.04
CA TRP A 334 -9.17 -12.93 0.36
C TRP A 334 -10.37 -13.86 0.57
N GLN A 335 -11.39 -13.40 1.30
CA GLN A 335 -12.58 -14.23 1.57
C GLN A 335 -13.53 -14.29 0.38
N GLY A 336 -13.66 -13.22 -0.40
CA GLY A 336 -14.55 -13.18 -1.56
C GLY A 336 -14.07 -14.06 -2.70
N CYS A 337 -12.76 -14.23 -2.90
CA CYS A 337 -12.22 -15.16 -3.90
C CYS A 337 -12.08 -16.59 -3.37
N GLY A 338 -12.27 -16.80 -2.06
CA GLY A 338 -12.15 -18.10 -1.42
C GLY A 338 -10.76 -18.70 -1.46
N LEU A 339 -9.75 -17.83 -1.42
CA LEU A 339 -8.35 -18.21 -1.47
C LEU A 339 -7.87 -18.57 -0.07
N TYR A 340 -7.29 -19.75 0.06
CA TYR A 340 -6.65 -20.19 1.29
C TYR A 340 -5.53 -21.17 0.99
N TRP A 341 -4.60 -21.30 1.94
CA TRP A 341 -3.51 -22.25 1.83
C TRP A 341 -3.75 -23.47 2.70
N GLN A 342 -3.45 -24.64 2.14
CA GLN A 342 -3.48 -25.90 2.86
C GLN A 342 -2.37 -26.80 2.31
N ASP A 343 -1.55 -27.36 3.20
CA ASP A 343 -0.47 -28.29 2.83
C ASP A 343 0.51 -27.75 1.77
N LYS A 344 0.80 -26.43 1.80
CA LYS A 344 1.62 -25.68 0.83
C LYS A 344 1.04 -25.62 -0.59
N GLU A 345 -0.22 -26.01 -0.76
CA GLU A 345 -0.97 -25.84 -2.00
C GLU A 345 -1.96 -24.68 -1.83
N LEU A 346 -2.13 -23.90 -2.90
CA LEU A 346 -3.15 -22.85 -2.94
C LEU A 346 -4.49 -23.47 -3.31
N TRP A 347 -5.48 -23.28 -2.45
CA TRP A 347 -6.84 -23.74 -2.65
C TRP A 347 -7.78 -22.59 -2.98
N VAL A 348 -8.76 -22.91 -3.84
CA VAL A 348 -9.89 -22.03 -4.16
C VAL A 348 -11.18 -22.77 -3.80
N ALA A 349 -11.88 -22.29 -2.78
CA ALA A 349 -13.22 -22.76 -2.44
C ALA A 349 -14.28 -21.73 -2.86
N GLN A 350 -15.48 -22.21 -3.19
CA GLN A 350 -16.59 -21.32 -3.48
C GLN A 350 -17.07 -20.63 -2.19
N SER A 351 -16.69 -19.36 -2.03
CA SER A 351 -17.11 -18.49 -0.93
C SER A 351 -17.70 -17.16 -1.39
N TRP A 352 -17.64 -16.87 -2.71
CA TRP A 352 -18.24 -15.68 -3.29
C TRP A 352 -19.77 -15.73 -3.26
N PRO A 353 -20.44 -14.57 -3.35
CA PRO A 353 -21.89 -14.51 -3.49
C PRO A 353 -22.41 -15.27 -4.71
N ALA A 354 -23.61 -15.85 -4.61
CA ALA A 354 -24.19 -16.68 -5.67
C ALA A 354 -24.47 -15.89 -6.97
N GLU A 355 -24.67 -14.57 -6.85
CA GLU A 355 -24.82 -13.64 -7.96
C GLU A 355 -23.52 -13.40 -8.76
N TRP A 356 -22.37 -13.79 -8.23
CA TRP A 356 -21.10 -13.71 -8.95
C TRP A 356 -20.99 -14.82 -9.98
N GLN A 357 -21.50 -14.55 -11.17
CA GLN A 357 -21.39 -15.44 -12.32
C GLN A 357 -19.94 -15.57 -12.82
N TRP A 358 -19.08 -14.57 -12.55
CA TRP A 358 -17.67 -14.59 -12.89
C TRP A 358 -16.90 -13.71 -11.88
N TRP A 359 -15.59 -13.90 -11.76
CA TRP A 359 -14.68 -12.95 -11.11
C TRP A 359 -13.26 -13.22 -11.59
N ALA A 360 -12.40 -12.20 -11.59
CA ALA A 360 -11.01 -12.35 -12.01
C ALA A 360 -10.07 -11.67 -11.03
N LEU A 361 -9.08 -12.42 -10.55
CA LEU A 361 -7.96 -11.93 -9.80
C LEU A 361 -6.71 -11.94 -10.69
N LEU A 362 -6.12 -10.77 -10.93
CA LEU A 362 -4.98 -10.64 -11.83
C LEU A 362 -3.71 -10.26 -11.08
N ASP A 363 -2.61 -10.90 -11.44
CA ASP A 363 -1.26 -10.60 -10.99
C ASP A 363 -1.12 -10.52 -9.46
N LEU A 364 -1.78 -11.43 -8.73
CA LEU A 364 -1.59 -11.56 -7.30
C LEU A 364 -0.12 -11.91 -7.04
N PRO A 365 0.64 -11.11 -6.29
CA PRO A 365 2.01 -11.44 -5.93
C PRO A 365 2.04 -12.72 -5.11
N PHE A 366 3.02 -13.56 -5.40
CA PHE A 366 3.20 -14.88 -4.84
C PHE A 366 4.63 -15.01 -4.28
N ILE A 367 4.89 -16.08 -3.52
CA ILE A 367 6.23 -16.36 -3.00
C ILE A 367 7.23 -16.47 -4.16
N ASP A 368 8.48 -16.04 -3.93
CA ASP A 368 9.58 -16.00 -4.91
C ASP A 368 9.35 -15.07 -6.12
N GLU A 369 8.73 -13.91 -5.90
CA GLU A 369 8.47 -12.86 -6.92
C GLU A 369 7.59 -13.30 -8.09
N ARG A 370 6.94 -14.46 -7.99
CA ARG A 370 5.98 -14.93 -8.98
C ARG A 370 4.65 -14.20 -8.84
N THR A 371 3.82 -14.29 -9.87
CA THR A 371 2.42 -13.85 -9.80
C THR A 371 1.49 -14.97 -10.21
N ILE A 372 0.29 -14.97 -9.64
CA ILE A 372 -0.80 -15.84 -10.03
C ILE A 372 -2.00 -15.00 -10.48
N SER A 373 -2.58 -15.37 -11.60
CA SER A 373 -3.86 -14.84 -12.07
C SER A 373 -4.88 -15.97 -12.10
N ILE A 374 -6.08 -15.71 -11.60
CA ILE A 374 -7.19 -16.66 -11.51
C ILE A 374 -8.45 -16.00 -12.10
N LEU A 375 -9.18 -16.73 -12.94
CA LEU A 375 -10.46 -16.30 -13.49
C LEU A 375 -11.50 -17.40 -13.28
N TRP A 376 -12.58 -17.07 -12.59
CA TRP A 376 -13.81 -17.85 -12.59
C TRP A 376 -14.73 -17.32 -13.69
N ASP A 377 -15.11 -18.17 -14.65
CA ASP A 377 -15.98 -17.79 -15.78
C ASP A 377 -17.46 -18.21 -15.59
N GLY A 378 -17.78 -18.89 -14.47
CA GLY A 378 -19.10 -19.44 -14.18
C GLY A 378 -19.17 -20.96 -14.29
N GLU A 379 -18.17 -21.59 -14.88
CA GLU A 379 -18.09 -23.04 -15.08
C GLU A 379 -16.72 -23.61 -14.67
N THR A 380 -15.64 -22.93 -15.03
CA THR A 380 -14.25 -23.36 -14.84
C THR A 380 -13.42 -22.27 -14.16
N LEU A 381 -12.55 -22.70 -13.24
CA LEU A 381 -11.46 -21.87 -12.71
C LEU A 381 -10.24 -21.96 -13.62
N HIS A 382 -9.92 -20.85 -14.27
CA HIS A 382 -8.70 -20.67 -15.03
C HIS A 382 -7.60 -20.11 -14.15
N SER A 383 -6.38 -20.64 -14.23
CA SER A 383 -5.26 -20.17 -13.41
C SER A 383 -3.95 -20.15 -14.19
N THR A 384 -3.04 -19.25 -13.84
CA THR A 384 -1.66 -19.22 -14.38
C THR A 384 -0.65 -20.02 -13.56
N GLN A 385 -1.08 -20.61 -12.43
CA GLN A 385 -0.29 -21.49 -11.58
C GLN A 385 -1.17 -22.64 -11.08
N PRO A 386 -0.58 -23.76 -10.63
CA PRO A 386 -1.35 -24.87 -10.07
C PRO A 386 -2.19 -24.45 -8.87
N ILE A 387 -3.48 -24.77 -8.91
CA ILE A 387 -4.43 -24.54 -7.80
C ILE A 387 -5.22 -25.81 -7.51
N ARG A 388 -5.64 -25.97 -6.26
CA ARG A 388 -6.57 -27.00 -5.84
C ARG A 388 -7.98 -26.43 -5.71
N SER A 389 -8.96 -27.12 -6.27
CA SER A 389 -10.36 -26.76 -6.09
C SER A 389 -11.25 -27.98 -6.25
N LYS A 390 -12.46 -27.90 -5.70
CA LYS A 390 -13.56 -28.82 -6.02
C LYS A 390 -14.25 -28.45 -7.34
N LEU A 391 -14.02 -27.23 -7.83
CA LEU A 391 -14.52 -26.75 -9.12
C LEU A 391 -13.62 -27.27 -10.26
N PRO A 392 -14.13 -27.36 -11.50
CA PRO A 392 -13.29 -27.63 -12.67
C PRO A 392 -12.17 -26.61 -12.78
N THR A 393 -10.94 -27.05 -13.01
CA THR A 393 -9.77 -26.18 -13.15
C THR A 393 -9.09 -26.35 -14.50
N ARG A 394 -8.50 -25.27 -15.02
CA ARG A 394 -7.66 -25.29 -16.23
C ARG A 394 -6.50 -24.31 -16.11
N GLU A 395 -5.30 -24.80 -16.41
CA GLU A 395 -4.08 -24.01 -16.35
C GLU A 395 -3.79 -23.33 -17.70
N TRP A 396 -3.19 -22.14 -17.64
CA TRP A 396 -2.83 -21.29 -18.77
C TRP A 396 -1.46 -20.64 -18.53
N ASP A 397 -0.75 -20.25 -19.59
CA ASP A 397 0.52 -19.53 -19.43
C ASP A 397 0.31 -18.07 -19.07
N SER A 398 -0.77 -17.44 -19.56
CA SER A 398 -1.15 -16.10 -19.13
C SER A 398 -2.65 -15.83 -19.22
N ILE A 399 -3.11 -14.95 -18.32
CA ILE A 399 -4.48 -14.39 -18.30
C ILE A 399 -4.32 -12.88 -18.22
N ARG A 400 -4.92 -12.13 -19.15
CA ARG A 400 -4.79 -10.66 -19.20
C ARG A 400 -6.14 -10.00 -19.40
N ALA A 401 -6.38 -8.89 -18.69
CA ALA A 401 -7.49 -8.00 -19.01
C ALA A 401 -7.13 -7.05 -20.18
N ARG A 402 -8.09 -6.80 -21.07
CA ARG A 402 -8.04 -5.81 -22.14
C ARG A 402 -9.20 -4.83 -22.02
N HIS A 403 -9.09 -3.69 -22.71
CA HIS A 403 -10.13 -2.65 -22.78
C HIS A 403 -10.58 -2.19 -21.38
N THR A 404 -9.60 -1.95 -20.51
CA THR A 404 -9.81 -1.46 -19.13
C THR A 404 -9.60 0.04 -19.01
N ASP A 405 -9.49 0.73 -20.14
CA ASP A 405 -9.18 2.15 -20.18
C ASP A 405 -10.44 2.98 -19.94
N GLU A 406 -10.28 4.15 -19.32
CA GLU A 406 -11.40 5.01 -18.91
C GLU A 406 -12.29 5.44 -20.09
N LEU A 407 -11.71 5.56 -21.28
CA LEU A 407 -12.37 6.03 -22.50
C LEU A 407 -12.94 4.90 -23.38
N ASP A 408 -12.60 3.65 -23.10
CA ASP A 408 -12.98 2.47 -23.90
C ASP A 408 -13.11 1.23 -22.99
N PHE A 409 -14.01 1.33 -22.00
CA PHE A 409 -14.22 0.27 -21.03
C PHE A 409 -15.17 -0.81 -21.58
N ASP A 410 -14.57 -1.90 -22.08
CA ASP A 410 -15.25 -3.14 -22.48
C ASP A 410 -14.43 -4.33 -21.99
N LEU A 411 -14.45 -4.60 -20.68
CA LEU A 411 -13.56 -5.58 -20.05
C LEU A 411 -13.61 -6.94 -20.75
N GLN A 412 -12.45 -7.39 -21.23
CA GLN A 412 -12.26 -8.69 -21.86
C GLN A 412 -11.08 -9.41 -21.23
N PHE A 413 -11.22 -10.71 -20.95
CA PHE A 413 -10.11 -11.54 -20.50
C PHE A 413 -9.58 -12.39 -21.65
N VAL A 414 -8.28 -12.31 -21.87
CA VAL A 414 -7.56 -13.10 -22.86
C VAL A 414 -6.71 -14.14 -22.13
N LEU A 415 -7.00 -15.41 -22.39
CA LEU A 415 -6.29 -16.56 -21.86
C LEU A 415 -5.41 -17.13 -22.98
N GLN A 416 -4.13 -17.38 -22.69
CA GLN A 416 -3.17 -17.87 -23.66
C GLN A 416 -2.42 -19.07 -23.09
N SER A 417 -2.24 -20.09 -23.92
CA SER A 417 -1.29 -21.17 -23.69
C SER A 417 -0.49 -21.43 -24.97
N ASP A 418 0.80 -21.64 -24.81
CA ASP A 418 1.76 -22.02 -25.83
C ASP A 418 2.21 -23.46 -25.53
N HIS A 419 1.66 -24.42 -26.28
CA HIS A 419 2.11 -25.80 -26.25
C HIS A 419 2.60 -26.18 -27.64
N ASP A 420 3.85 -26.63 -27.72
CA ASP A 420 4.52 -27.06 -28.95
C ASP A 420 4.50 -26.00 -30.09
N GLY A 421 4.52 -24.70 -29.75
CA GLY A 421 4.53 -23.59 -30.70
C GLY A 421 3.16 -23.23 -31.28
N LEU A 422 2.08 -23.87 -30.80
CA LEU A 422 0.70 -23.51 -31.11
C LEU A 422 0.14 -22.64 -29.99
N VAL A 423 -0.03 -21.36 -30.28
CA VAL A 423 -0.70 -20.42 -29.38
C VAL A 423 -2.21 -20.61 -29.48
N THR A 424 -2.82 -21.17 -28.43
CA THR A 424 -4.27 -21.18 -28.28
C THR A 424 -4.71 -19.97 -27.47
N GLN A 425 -5.67 -19.21 -28.00
CA GLN A 425 -6.22 -18.03 -27.34
C GLN A 425 -7.72 -18.20 -27.11
N ASN A 426 -8.14 -18.02 -25.86
CA ASN A 426 -9.54 -17.94 -25.49
C ASN A 426 -9.87 -16.54 -25.00
N ASN A 427 -11.03 -16.02 -25.39
CA ASN A 427 -11.54 -14.73 -24.93
C ASN A 427 -12.79 -14.96 -24.08
N VAL A 428 -12.83 -14.36 -22.90
CA VAL A 428 -14.01 -14.34 -22.03
C VAL A 428 -14.52 -12.90 -21.94
N HIS A 429 -15.78 -12.72 -22.32
CA HIS A 429 -16.48 -11.43 -22.26
C HIS A 429 -17.44 -11.43 -21.07
N PRO A 430 -17.01 -10.94 -19.89
CA PRO A 430 -17.87 -10.87 -18.72
C PRO A 430 -19.07 -9.94 -18.92
N GLN A 431 -20.21 -10.31 -18.35
CA GLN A 431 -21.36 -9.41 -18.21
C GLN A 431 -21.40 -8.83 -16.79
N PHE A 432 -21.34 -7.51 -16.66
CA PHE A 432 -21.57 -6.86 -15.37
C PHE A 432 -23.05 -6.97 -14.99
N LEU A 433 -23.31 -7.11 -13.69
CA LEU A 433 -24.67 -6.99 -13.18
C LEU A 433 -25.16 -5.60 -13.53
N LYS A 434 -26.34 -5.51 -14.19
CA LYS A 434 -26.97 -4.23 -14.47
C LYS A 434 -27.04 -3.46 -13.15
N ALA A 435 -26.29 -2.37 -13.12
CA ALA A 435 -26.26 -1.47 -12.01
C ALA A 435 -27.72 -1.11 -11.64
N LEU A 436 -28.08 -1.28 -10.37
CA LEU A 436 -29.12 -0.46 -9.75
C LEU A 436 -28.60 0.99 -9.67
N TYR A 437 -28.33 1.59 -10.83
CA TYR A 437 -28.08 3.02 -10.99
C TYR A 437 -29.41 3.65 -11.39
N THR A 438 -30.30 3.74 -10.43
CA THR A 438 -31.34 4.75 -10.38
C THR A 438 -31.06 5.54 -9.11
N ASP A 439 -30.69 6.81 -9.27
CA ASP A 439 -30.86 7.91 -8.31
C ASP A 439 -29.62 8.63 -7.72
N ALA A 440 -28.37 8.37 -8.17
CA ALA A 440 -27.21 9.14 -7.66
C ALA A 440 -26.43 9.95 -8.71
N LEU A 441 -27.04 10.27 -9.85
CA LEU A 441 -26.47 11.16 -10.88
C LEU A 441 -27.44 12.28 -11.29
N HIS A 442 -28.23 12.77 -10.33
CA HIS A 442 -28.95 14.04 -10.43
C HIS A 442 -28.57 14.98 -9.30
#